data_AF-A0A0B5FEL4-F1
#
_entry.id   AF-A0A0B5FEL4-F1
#
_cell.length_a   1.000
_cell.length_b   1.000
_cell.length_c   1.000
_cell.angle_alpha   90.00
_cell.angle_beta   90.00
_cell.angle_gamma   90.00
#
_symmetry.space_group_name_H-M   'P 1'
#
loop_
_entity.id
_entity.type
_entity.pdbx_description
1 polymer ?
#
loop_
_entity_poly.entity_id
_entity_poly.type
_entity_poly.pdbx_seq_one_letter_code
_entity_poly.pdbx_strand_id
1 'polypeptide(L)'
;MKKIILTLALLIVTGSSSWALTYEFFGVSESGAFGTASMEITIQSNTLMLTLDNTSPLTVDGETNAPGIVGFGFFLENDVDLSSWSLTAFDSGANSLTIGDNTGTGLWEMHSDSVNGIELDYMPHLQDIKGALYNPLQTEGFGAEPNYFTQATLTMIFSDMPIIEIEEQDLGSGLSGTTFVRMKNVGEDGDDSLKLPGTFIPNGGGGGGFDVIPEPGTFLLFGAGLLGLGLWGARRKS
;
A
#
# COMPACT_ATOMS: atom_id res chain seq x y z
N MET A 1 -21.08 -32.09 -49.25
CA MET A 1 -19.74 -31.89 -48.66
C MET A 1 -19.85 -30.86 -47.56
N LYS A 2 -19.18 -31.10 -46.43
CA LYS A 2 -19.48 -30.58 -45.09
C LYS A 2 -19.19 -29.07 -44.96
N LYS A 3 -20.17 -28.30 -44.48
CA LYS A 3 -20.00 -26.89 -44.07
C LYS A 3 -19.25 -26.87 -42.74
N ILE A 4 -17.99 -26.45 -42.75
CA ILE A 4 -17.21 -26.18 -41.54
C ILE A 4 -17.66 -24.82 -41.02
N ILE A 5 -18.48 -24.82 -39.96
CA ILE A 5 -18.83 -23.62 -39.21
C ILE A 5 -17.67 -23.38 -38.24
N LEU A 6 -16.80 -22.43 -38.59
CA LEU A 6 -15.72 -21.97 -37.73
C LEU A 6 -16.33 -20.98 -36.73
N THR A 7 -16.77 -21.47 -35.57
CA THR A 7 -17.23 -20.61 -34.47
C THR A 7 -16.00 -19.94 -33.86
N LEU A 8 -15.73 -18.71 -34.28
CA LEU A 8 -14.71 -17.85 -33.68
C LEU A 8 -15.22 -17.44 -32.29
N ALA A 9 -14.79 -18.16 -31.25
CA ALA A 9 -15.02 -17.78 -29.88
C ALA A 9 -14.19 -16.52 -29.59
N LEU A 10 -14.80 -15.35 -29.72
CA LEU A 10 -14.25 -14.08 -29.28
C LEU A 10 -14.17 -14.13 -27.75
N LEU A 11 -13.03 -14.56 -27.21
CA LEU A 11 -12.73 -14.44 -25.79
C LEU A 11 -12.55 -12.94 -25.53
N ILE A 12 -13.61 -12.28 -25.05
CA ILE A 12 -13.51 -10.93 -24.52
C ILE A 12 -12.72 -11.06 -23.22
N VAL A 13 -11.40 -10.94 -23.32
CA VAL A 13 -10.54 -10.73 -22.15
C VAL A 13 -10.88 -9.33 -21.68
N THR A 14 -11.75 -9.22 -20.68
CA THR A 14 -11.95 -7.97 -19.95
C THR A 14 -10.65 -7.69 -19.22
N GLY A 15 -9.82 -6.80 -19.77
CA GLY A 15 -8.65 -6.26 -19.07
C GLY A 15 -9.12 -5.69 -17.74
N SER A 16 -8.55 -6.20 -16.65
CA SER A 16 -8.80 -5.63 -15.33
C SER A 16 -7.75 -4.55 -15.15
N SER A 17 -8.17 -3.29 -15.30
CA SER A 17 -7.30 -2.15 -15.05
C SER A 17 -6.90 -2.17 -13.57
N SER A 18 -5.61 -2.40 -13.32
CA SER A 18 -5.00 -2.22 -12.01
C SER A 18 -4.26 -0.89 -12.04
N TRP A 19 -4.48 -0.05 -11.04
CA TRP A 19 -3.77 1.20 -10.85
C TRP A 19 -3.12 1.18 -9.48
N ALA A 20 -1.91 1.76 -9.40
CA ALA A 20 -1.12 1.85 -8.19
C ALA A 20 -0.84 3.33 -7.89
N LEU A 21 -1.06 3.72 -6.63
CA LEU A 21 -0.73 5.03 -6.09
C LEU A 21 0.44 4.87 -5.12
N THR A 22 1.45 5.72 -5.26
CA THR A 22 2.63 5.70 -4.38
C THR A 22 2.68 6.96 -3.54
N TYR A 23 2.93 6.79 -2.26
CA TYR A 23 3.11 7.88 -1.30
C TYR A 23 4.44 7.72 -0.58
N GLU A 24 5.12 8.84 -0.39
CA GLU A 24 6.31 8.93 0.46
C GLU A 24 6.00 9.74 1.71
N PHE A 25 6.54 9.31 2.84
CA PHE A 25 6.39 9.96 4.13
C PHE A 25 7.77 10.35 4.62
N PHE A 26 7.90 11.60 5.06
CA PHE A 26 9.12 12.14 5.63
C PHE A 26 8.79 13.12 6.74
N GLY A 27 9.51 13.03 7.85
CA GLY A 27 9.59 14.14 8.78
C GLY A 27 10.71 13.96 9.79
N VAL A 28 10.94 15.05 10.51
CA VAL A 28 11.96 15.14 11.56
C VAL A 28 11.25 15.62 12.82
N SER A 29 11.50 14.94 13.93
CA SER A 29 10.93 15.32 15.21
C SER A 29 11.69 16.49 15.86
N GLU A 30 11.17 17.03 16.96
CA GLU A 30 11.83 18.15 17.66
C GLU A 30 13.19 17.74 18.27
N SER A 31 13.33 16.47 18.61
CA SER A 31 14.58 15.85 19.08
C SER A 31 15.61 15.61 17.97
N GLY A 32 15.25 15.88 16.70
CA GLY A 32 16.12 15.67 15.54
C GLY A 32 16.07 14.26 14.97
N ALA A 33 15.15 13.41 15.42
CA ALA A 33 15.04 12.05 14.93
C ALA A 33 14.25 11.98 13.62
N PHE A 34 14.61 11.02 12.75
CA PHE A 34 14.14 10.96 11.37
C PHE A 34 13.21 9.77 11.15
N GLY A 35 12.03 10.05 10.63
CA GLY A 35 11.06 9.04 10.21
C GLY A 35 10.81 9.10 8.71
N THR A 36 10.98 7.98 8.02
CA THR A 36 10.61 7.85 6.59
C THR A 36 9.90 6.54 6.31
N ALA A 37 8.93 6.59 5.39
CA ALA A 37 8.23 5.40 4.92
C ALA A 37 7.79 5.59 3.47
N SER A 38 7.42 4.49 2.82
CA SER A 38 6.69 4.49 1.57
C SER A 38 5.44 3.63 1.68
N MET A 39 4.39 4.02 0.95
CA MET A 39 3.13 3.28 0.86
C MET A 39 2.72 3.18 -0.60
N GLU A 40 2.41 1.97 -1.04
CA GLU A 40 1.85 1.71 -2.36
C GLU A 40 0.45 1.13 -2.19
N ILE A 41 -0.54 1.77 -2.80
CA ILE A 41 -1.94 1.31 -2.80
C ILE A 41 -2.28 0.86 -4.22
N THR A 42 -2.61 -0.42 -4.37
CA THR A 42 -3.11 -1.01 -5.61
C THR A 42 -4.58 -1.38 -5.45
N ILE A 43 -5.41 -0.99 -6.42
CA ILE A 43 -6.83 -1.35 -6.44
C ILE A 43 -7.13 -2.21 -7.67
N GLN A 44 -7.75 -3.36 -7.43
CA GLN A 44 -8.26 -4.26 -8.46
C GLN A 44 -9.68 -4.68 -8.11
N SER A 45 -10.65 -4.21 -8.89
CA SER A 45 -12.08 -4.42 -8.61
C SER A 45 -12.44 -3.96 -7.20
N ASN A 46 -13.02 -4.82 -6.37
CA ASN A 46 -13.39 -4.51 -4.98
C ASN A 46 -12.27 -4.82 -3.97
N THR A 47 -11.05 -5.10 -4.43
CA THR A 47 -9.90 -5.40 -3.57
C THR A 47 -8.92 -4.25 -3.59
N LEU A 48 -8.58 -3.76 -2.41
CA LEU A 48 -7.48 -2.81 -2.19
C LEU A 48 -6.35 -3.56 -1.49
N MET A 49 -5.15 -3.46 -2.05
CA MET A 49 -3.92 -3.96 -1.45
C MET A 49 -3.00 -2.78 -1.19
N LEU A 50 -2.59 -2.60 0.05
CA LEU A 50 -1.65 -1.58 0.48
C LEU A 50 -0.38 -2.24 0.97
N THR A 51 0.75 -1.83 0.43
CA THR A 51 2.08 -2.24 0.83
C THR A 51 2.76 -1.08 1.55
N LEU A 52 3.22 -1.29 2.78
CA LEU A 52 3.85 -0.28 3.62
C LEU A 52 5.29 -0.69 3.91
N ASP A 53 6.22 0.23 3.69
CA ASP A 53 7.64 0.04 3.98
C ASP A 53 8.20 1.15 4.87
N ASN A 54 8.75 0.79 6.02
CA ASN A 54 9.46 1.71 6.90
C ASN A 54 10.91 1.81 6.41
N THR A 55 11.22 2.94 5.79
CA THR A 55 12.51 3.19 5.14
C THR A 55 13.43 4.05 6.00
N SER A 56 13.05 4.28 7.27
CA SER A 56 13.78 5.19 8.16
C SER A 56 15.25 4.79 8.30
N PRO A 57 16.17 5.76 8.40
CA PRO A 57 17.59 5.45 8.57
C PRO A 57 17.83 4.73 9.90
N LEU A 58 18.77 3.79 9.92
CA LEU A 58 19.10 3.01 11.13
C LEU A 58 19.87 3.84 12.18
N THR A 59 20.46 4.95 11.75
CA THR A 59 21.27 5.84 12.58
C THR A 59 21.07 7.30 12.18
N VAL A 60 21.08 8.20 13.15
CA VAL A 60 21.03 9.66 12.96
C VAL A 60 22.14 10.26 13.80
N ASP A 61 23.01 11.08 13.18
CA ASP A 61 24.15 11.73 13.85
C ASP A 61 25.08 10.80 14.66
N GLY A 62 25.12 9.51 14.30
CA GLY A 62 25.93 8.48 14.94
C GLY A 62 25.21 7.69 16.03
N GLU A 63 23.98 8.07 16.38
CA GLU A 63 23.15 7.38 17.37
C GLU A 63 22.14 6.44 16.70
N THR A 64 21.66 5.45 17.46
CA THR A 64 20.65 4.49 16.97
C THR A 64 19.33 5.19 16.68
N ASN A 65 18.75 4.96 15.50
CA ASN A 65 17.42 5.44 15.14
C ASN A 65 16.55 4.24 14.78
N ALA A 66 15.50 3.99 15.56
CA ALA A 66 14.62 2.84 15.41
C ALA A 66 13.14 3.24 15.43
N PRO A 67 12.70 4.18 14.57
CA PRO A 67 11.31 4.59 14.53
C PRO A 67 10.46 3.42 14.04
N GLY A 68 9.38 3.15 14.76
CA GLY A 68 8.39 2.14 14.39
C GLY A 68 7.09 2.79 13.95
N ILE A 69 6.49 2.30 12.87
CA ILE A 69 5.13 2.72 12.47
C ILE A 69 4.13 2.04 13.42
N VAL A 70 3.30 2.85 14.06
CA VAL A 70 2.28 2.43 15.04
C VAL A 70 0.86 2.77 14.60
N GLY A 71 0.71 3.40 13.45
CA GLY A 71 -0.59 3.65 12.85
C GLY A 71 -0.41 4.18 11.44
N PHE A 72 -1.38 3.94 10.58
CA PHE A 72 -1.41 4.50 9.23
C PHE A 72 -2.84 4.53 8.72
N GLY A 73 -3.11 5.41 7.77
CA GLY A 73 -4.45 5.55 7.24
C GLY A 73 -4.49 6.28 5.91
N PHE A 74 -5.66 6.21 5.28
CA PHE A 74 -5.97 6.83 4.01
C PHE A 74 -7.47 7.12 3.91
N PHE A 75 -7.85 8.02 3.00
CA PHE A 75 -9.25 8.38 2.79
C PHE A 75 -9.79 7.77 1.49
N LEU A 76 -11.08 7.45 1.48
CA LEU A 76 -11.85 7.03 0.31
C LEU A 76 -12.74 8.17 -0.16
N GLU A 77 -12.82 8.40 -1.47
CA GLU A 77 -13.73 9.38 -2.06
C GLU A 77 -15.19 8.88 -2.02
N ASN A 78 -15.39 7.57 -2.19
CA ASN A 78 -16.70 6.94 -2.21
C ASN A 78 -17.03 6.16 -0.93
N ASP A 79 -18.31 6.15 -0.59
CA ASP A 79 -18.85 5.36 0.53
C ASP A 79 -19.06 3.91 0.07
N VAL A 80 -18.16 3.02 0.50
CA VAL A 80 -18.19 1.57 0.19
C VAL A 80 -18.03 0.74 1.47
N ASP A 81 -18.85 -0.29 1.60
CA ASP A 81 -18.83 -1.14 2.79
C ASP A 81 -17.59 -2.05 2.79
N LEU A 82 -16.82 -2.02 3.88
CA LEU A 82 -15.73 -2.96 4.10
C LEU A 82 -16.29 -4.33 4.50
N SER A 83 -16.01 -5.35 3.69
CA SER A 83 -16.41 -6.74 3.97
C SER A 83 -15.39 -7.48 4.84
N SER A 84 -14.10 -7.30 4.56
CA SER A 84 -13.02 -7.93 5.34
C SER A 84 -11.70 -7.19 5.15
N TRP A 85 -10.81 -7.33 6.13
CA TRP A 85 -9.45 -6.84 6.04
C TRP A 85 -8.48 -7.79 6.77
N SER A 86 -7.21 -7.76 6.35
CA SER A 86 -6.11 -8.44 7.03
C SER A 86 -4.81 -7.67 6.83
N LEU A 87 -4.05 -7.48 7.90
CA LEU A 87 -2.71 -6.93 7.89
C LEU A 87 -1.70 -8.03 8.18
N THR A 88 -0.72 -8.17 7.30
CA THR A 88 0.41 -9.10 7.43
C THR A 88 1.72 -8.35 7.50
N ALA A 89 2.68 -8.89 8.26
CA ALA A 89 4.04 -8.37 8.33
C ALA A 89 5.01 -9.52 8.67
N PHE A 90 6.31 -9.22 8.73
CA PHE A 90 7.33 -10.19 9.12
C PHE A 90 7.64 -10.09 10.62
N ASP A 91 7.90 -11.23 11.26
CA ASP A 91 8.52 -11.28 12.58
C ASP A 91 10.06 -11.22 12.51
N SER A 92 10.73 -11.26 13.65
CA SER A 92 12.20 -11.29 13.75
C SER A 92 12.85 -12.55 13.15
N GLY A 93 12.06 -13.60 12.91
CA GLY A 93 12.46 -14.82 12.21
C GLY A 93 12.22 -14.76 10.69
N ALA A 94 11.79 -13.61 10.16
CA ALA A 94 11.35 -13.43 8.78
C ALA A 94 10.17 -14.33 8.38
N ASN A 95 9.35 -14.75 9.34
CA ASN A 95 8.09 -15.43 9.06
C ASN A 95 7.01 -14.38 8.82
N SER A 96 6.24 -14.55 7.75
CA SER A 96 5.04 -13.73 7.51
C SER A 96 3.91 -14.18 8.44
N LEU A 97 3.32 -13.23 9.16
CA LEU A 97 2.24 -13.46 10.12
C LEU A 97 1.12 -12.46 9.88
N THR A 98 -0.12 -12.87 10.12
CA THR A 98 -1.26 -11.94 10.26
C THR A 98 -1.19 -11.28 11.64
N ILE A 99 -1.10 -9.96 11.66
CA ILE A 99 -0.91 -9.15 12.88
C ILE A 99 -2.14 -8.31 13.24
N GLY A 100 -3.16 -8.33 12.38
CA GLY A 100 -4.48 -7.73 12.58
C GLY A 100 -5.43 -8.21 11.49
N ASP A 101 -6.69 -8.43 11.84
CA ASP A 101 -7.74 -8.80 10.88
C ASP A 101 -9.14 -8.51 11.44
N ASN A 102 -10.16 -8.75 10.61
CA ASN A 102 -11.56 -8.60 10.99
C ASN A 102 -12.07 -9.61 12.04
N THR A 103 -11.25 -10.59 12.46
CA THR A 103 -11.60 -11.55 13.53
C THR A 103 -11.14 -11.08 14.90
N GLY A 104 -10.32 -10.02 14.97
CA GLY A 104 -9.79 -9.47 16.22
C GLY A 104 -8.68 -10.34 16.83
N THR A 105 -7.98 -11.14 16.02
CA THR A 105 -6.94 -12.07 16.52
C THR A 105 -5.54 -11.47 16.58
N GLY A 106 -5.38 -10.20 16.21
CA GLY A 106 -4.11 -9.47 16.20
C GLY A 106 -4.02 -8.31 17.19
N LEU A 107 -2.91 -7.57 17.15
CA LEU A 107 -2.63 -6.38 17.97
C LEU A 107 -2.92 -5.07 17.22
N TRP A 108 -3.15 -5.17 15.92
CA TRP A 108 -3.59 -4.06 15.08
C TRP A 108 -5.10 -4.10 14.95
N GLU A 109 -5.74 -2.96 15.15
CA GLU A 109 -7.17 -2.81 14.95
C GLU A 109 -7.44 -1.70 13.93
N MET A 110 -8.54 -1.86 13.22
CA MET A 110 -9.02 -0.88 12.28
C MET A 110 -10.09 -0.04 12.96
N HIS A 111 -9.87 1.27 13.03
CA HIS A 111 -10.88 2.22 13.44
C HIS A 111 -11.57 2.72 12.18
N SER A 112 -12.83 2.29 11.99
CA SER A 112 -13.70 2.80 10.95
C SER A 112 -14.77 3.69 11.61
N ASP A 113 -14.35 4.81 12.17
CA ASP A 113 -15.28 5.79 12.73
C ASP A 113 -15.86 6.61 11.58
N SER A 114 -16.82 6.00 10.88
CA SER A 114 -17.83 6.55 9.97
C SER A 114 -17.45 7.80 9.15
N VAL A 115 -17.55 7.63 7.82
CA VAL A 115 -17.41 8.62 6.74
C VAL A 115 -15.97 8.78 6.26
N ASN A 116 -15.58 7.86 5.37
CA ASN A 116 -14.50 8.03 4.40
C ASN A 116 -13.04 7.97 4.86
N GLY A 117 -12.75 7.79 6.15
CA GLY A 117 -11.39 7.55 6.65
C GLY A 117 -11.16 6.09 7.05
N ILE A 118 -10.16 5.43 6.47
CA ILE A 118 -9.64 4.15 6.95
C ILE A 118 -8.39 4.44 7.78
N GLU A 119 -8.45 4.15 9.07
CA GLU A 119 -7.33 4.25 9.99
C GLU A 119 -7.06 2.88 10.62
N LEU A 120 -5.82 2.41 10.50
CA LEU A 120 -5.34 1.27 11.26
C LEU A 120 -4.38 1.76 12.31
N ASP A 121 -4.68 1.37 13.54
CA ASP A 121 -3.85 1.69 14.67
C ASP A 121 -3.37 0.43 15.34
N TYR A 122 -2.12 0.50 15.75
CA TYR A 122 -1.63 -0.40 16.75
C TYR A 122 -2.32 -0.05 18.08
N MET A 123 -3.06 -1.01 18.66
CA MET A 123 -3.84 -0.81 19.88
C MET A 123 -3.00 -1.13 21.13
N PRO A 124 -2.54 -0.15 21.90
CA PRO A 124 -1.86 -0.38 23.17
C PRO A 124 -2.85 -0.64 24.32
N HIS A 125 -4.13 -0.97 24.06
CA HIS A 125 -5.13 -1.16 25.12
C HIS A 125 -4.78 -2.29 26.10
N LEU A 126 -3.83 -3.15 25.74
CA LEU A 126 -3.08 -3.97 26.67
C LEU A 126 -1.90 -3.13 27.19
N GLN A 127 -2.02 -2.61 28.41
CA GLN A 127 -1.24 -1.50 29.01
C GLN A 127 0.31 -1.54 28.92
N ASP A 128 0.91 -2.57 28.34
CA ASP A 128 2.37 -2.73 28.25
C ASP A 128 2.89 -3.14 26.86
N ILE A 129 2.02 -3.33 25.86
CA ILE A 129 2.48 -3.78 24.54
C ILE A 129 2.67 -2.56 23.63
N LYS A 130 3.90 -2.29 23.18
CA LYS A 130 4.27 -1.17 22.29
C LYS A 130 4.88 -1.67 20.96
N GLY A 131 4.31 -2.73 20.39
CA GLY A 131 4.74 -3.23 19.10
C GLY A 131 4.60 -2.17 18.00
N ALA A 132 5.43 -2.30 16.96
CA ALA A 132 5.44 -1.41 15.81
C ALA A 132 5.91 -2.15 14.55
N LEU A 133 5.73 -1.52 13.39
CA LEU A 133 6.32 -1.94 12.12
C LEU A 133 7.65 -1.20 11.92
N TYR A 134 8.75 -1.90 12.17
CA TYR A 134 10.11 -1.40 12.04
C TYR A 134 10.68 -1.62 10.63
N ASN A 135 11.74 -0.89 10.32
CA ASN A 135 12.57 -1.15 9.14
C ASN A 135 13.14 -2.59 9.23
N PRO A 136 13.05 -3.44 8.19
CA PRO A 136 13.57 -4.82 8.20
C PRO A 136 15.08 -4.93 8.46
N LEU A 137 15.82 -3.84 8.26
CA LEU A 137 17.25 -3.78 8.55
C LEU A 137 17.56 -3.37 10.00
N GLN A 138 16.55 -2.98 10.78
CA GLN A 138 16.70 -2.62 12.19
C GLN A 138 17.04 -3.87 13.01
N THR A 139 18.07 -3.75 13.86
CA THR A 139 18.52 -4.87 14.72
C THR A 139 18.56 -4.51 16.21
N GLU A 140 18.41 -3.24 16.56
CA GLU A 140 18.46 -2.72 17.92
C GLU A 140 17.59 -1.47 18.09
N GLY A 141 17.52 -0.88 19.28
CA GLY A 141 16.73 0.34 19.53
C GLY A 141 15.21 0.16 19.55
N PHE A 142 14.71 -1.08 19.52
CA PHE A 142 13.27 -1.35 19.58
C PHE A 142 12.64 -0.81 20.87
N GLY A 143 11.49 -0.17 20.73
CA GLY A 143 10.80 0.45 21.87
C GLY A 143 10.04 -0.54 22.76
N ALA A 144 9.43 -1.58 22.18
CA ALA A 144 8.94 -2.75 22.91
C ALA A 144 8.56 -3.90 21.95
N GLU A 145 8.45 -5.10 22.52
CA GLU A 145 7.88 -6.25 21.83
C GLU A 145 6.34 -6.16 21.68
N PRO A 146 5.75 -6.82 20.67
CA PRO A 146 6.43 -7.56 19.60
C PRO A 146 7.00 -6.67 18.50
N ASN A 147 8.17 -7.06 17.97
CA ASN A 147 8.81 -6.38 16.85
C ASN A 147 8.33 -6.98 15.53
N TYR A 148 7.52 -6.23 14.79
CA TYR A 148 7.17 -6.56 13.42
C TYR A 148 8.00 -5.74 12.46
N PHE A 149 8.22 -6.26 11.27
CA PHE A 149 9.07 -5.63 10.25
C PHE A 149 8.28 -5.46 8.95
N THR A 150 8.46 -4.31 8.32
CA THR A 150 8.01 -4.10 6.95
C THR A 150 8.86 -4.94 5.99
N GLN A 151 8.43 -5.31 4.79
CA GLN A 151 7.24 -4.94 4.05
C GLN A 151 5.95 -5.50 4.65
N ALA A 152 5.06 -4.61 5.10
CA ALA A 152 3.75 -4.99 5.63
C ALA A 152 2.69 -4.87 4.53
N THR A 153 1.74 -5.79 4.49
CA THR A 153 0.67 -5.81 3.48
C THR A 153 -0.68 -5.81 4.14
N LEU A 154 -1.45 -4.75 3.91
CA LEU A 154 -2.87 -4.65 4.21
C LEU A 154 -3.66 -5.07 2.97
N THR A 155 -4.55 -6.03 3.13
CA THR A 155 -5.53 -6.41 2.11
C THR A 155 -6.92 -6.09 2.62
N MET A 156 -7.72 -5.41 1.80
CA MET A 156 -9.10 -5.04 2.11
C MET A 156 -10.02 -5.45 0.97
N ILE A 157 -11.18 -6.00 1.31
CA ILE A 157 -12.22 -6.40 0.37
C ILE A 157 -13.48 -5.60 0.68
N PHE A 158 -13.97 -4.86 -0.30
CA PHE A 158 -15.15 -4.01 -0.20
C PHE A 158 -16.36 -4.62 -0.92
N SER A 159 -17.54 -4.04 -0.70
CA SER A 159 -18.77 -4.41 -1.41
C SER A 159 -18.79 -3.94 -2.87
N ASP A 160 -18.07 -2.86 -3.19
CA ASP A 160 -17.85 -2.31 -4.53
C ASP A 160 -16.39 -1.82 -4.69
N MET A 161 -16.03 -1.28 -5.86
CA MET A 161 -14.70 -0.74 -6.12
C MET A 161 -14.42 0.50 -5.24
N PRO A 162 -13.40 0.48 -4.37
CA PRO A 162 -13.01 1.67 -3.61
C PRO A 162 -12.31 2.68 -4.52
N ILE A 163 -12.48 3.97 -4.21
CA ILE A 163 -11.80 5.09 -4.87
C ILE A 163 -11.02 5.83 -3.78
N ILE A 164 -9.71 5.96 -3.96
CA ILE A 164 -8.84 6.68 -3.01
C ILE A 164 -9.02 8.18 -3.22
N GLU A 165 -9.23 8.89 -2.12
CA GLU A 165 -9.22 10.34 -2.10
C GLU A 165 -7.80 10.84 -2.43
N ILE A 166 -7.70 11.75 -3.40
CA ILE A 166 -6.43 12.35 -3.81
C ILE A 166 -6.37 13.86 -3.55
N GLU A 167 -7.50 14.48 -3.18
CA GLU A 167 -7.55 15.87 -2.76
C GLU A 167 -7.22 16.00 -1.27
N GLU A 168 -6.38 16.98 -0.91
CA GLU A 168 -5.94 17.18 0.47
C GLU A 168 -7.11 17.26 1.47
N GLN A 169 -7.07 16.41 2.49
CA GLN A 169 -7.99 16.44 3.64
C GLN A 169 -7.28 16.98 4.88
N ASP A 170 -8.02 17.53 5.83
CA ASP A 170 -7.48 17.90 7.15
C ASP A 170 -7.22 16.62 7.97
N LEU A 171 -5.95 16.34 8.27
CA LEU A 171 -5.51 15.20 9.06
C LEU A 171 -5.48 15.50 10.58
N GLY A 172 -5.90 16.71 10.96
CA GLY A 172 -5.81 17.24 12.31
C GLY A 172 -4.42 17.82 12.63
N SER A 173 -4.34 18.58 13.73
CA SER A 173 -3.09 19.20 14.21
C SER A 173 -2.38 20.10 13.20
N GLY A 174 -3.12 20.66 12.23
CA GLY A 174 -2.57 21.52 11.18
C GLY A 174 -1.88 20.76 10.04
N LEU A 175 -2.03 19.44 9.97
CA LEU A 175 -1.56 18.62 8.86
C LEU A 175 -2.68 18.45 7.82
N SER A 176 -2.35 18.54 6.54
CA SER A 176 -3.24 18.15 5.44
C SER A 176 -2.62 17.04 4.59
N GLY A 177 -3.45 16.19 4.01
CA GLY A 177 -3.03 15.07 3.16
C GLY A 177 -4.14 14.04 2.97
N THR A 178 -3.90 13.05 2.13
CA THR A 178 -4.86 11.97 1.86
C THR A 178 -4.46 10.62 2.44
N THR A 179 -3.20 10.52 2.86
CA THR A 179 -2.65 9.38 3.56
C THR A 179 -1.77 9.87 4.69
N PHE A 180 -1.57 9.04 5.71
CA PHE A 180 -0.63 9.34 6.79
C PHE A 180 -0.02 8.07 7.36
N VAL A 181 1.14 8.24 7.99
CA VAL A 181 1.70 7.27 8.93
C VAL A 181 1.95 7.95 10.28
N ARG A 182 1.83 7.19 11.36
CA ARG A 182 2.17 7.60 12.72
C ARG A 182 3.36 6.77 13.15
N MET A 183 4.45 7.45 13.45
CA MET A 183 5.68 6.84 13.94
C MET A 183 5.85 7.13 15.43
N LYS A 184 6.39 6.16 16.15
CA LYS A 184 6.83 6.27 17.55
C LYS A 184 8.25 5.77 17.71
N ASN A 185 8.85 6.10 18.85
CA ASN A 185 10.24 5.83 19.16
C ASN A 185 11.21 6.46 18.17
N VAL A 186 10.93 7.71 17.78
CA VAL A 186 11.80 8.48 16.91
C VAL A 186 12.84 9.17 17.82
N GLY A 187 14.08 8.66 17.90
CA GLY A 187 15.18 9.30 18.64
C GLY A 187 15.56 8.65 19.97
N GLU A 188 16.35 9.35 20.80
CA GLU A 188 16.82 8.87 22.10
C GLU A 188 15.65 8.61 23.05
N ASP A 189 15.66 7.47 23.75
CA ASP A 189 14.66 6.98 24.72
C ASP A 189 13.24 6.68 24.20
N GLY A 190 12.97 6.95 22.92
CA GLY A 190 11.74 6.49 22.25
C GLY A 190 10.46 7.26 22.61
N ASP A 191 10.56 8.39 23.30
CA ASP A 191 9.40 9.16 23.78
C ASP A 191 8.75 10.05 22.71
N ASP A 192 9.37 10.18 21.54
CA ASP A 192 8.87 11.03 20.46
C ASP A 192 7.87 10.32 19.55
N SER A 193 6.90 11.08 19.06
CA SER A 193 5.83 10.60 18.18
C SER A 193 5.61 11.58 17.04
N LEU A 194 5.57 11.07 15.83
CA LEU A 194 5.50 11.87 14.61
C LEU A 194 4.36 11.38 13.72
N LYS A 195 3.38 12.26 13.44
CA LYS A 195 2.38 12.01 12.40
C LYS A 195 2.88 12.63 11.11
N LEU A 196 3.07 11.80 10.09
CA LEU A 196 3.62 12.17 8.80
C LEU A 196 2.51 12.13 7.75
N PRO A 197 2.18 13.27 7.11
CA PRO A 197 1.32 13.26 5.93
C PRO A 197 2.06 12.62 4.76
N GLY A 198 1.35 11.85 3.93
CA GLY A 198 1.90 11.27 2.72
C GLY A 198 1.94 12.29 1.59
N THR A 199 3.06 12.35 0.90
CA THR A 199 3.18 13.09 -0.36
C THR A 199 2.93 12.12 -1.51
N PHE A 200 1.87 12.38 -2.29
CA PHE A 200 1.59 11.59 -3.49
C PHE A 200 2.71 11.77 -4.51
N ILE A 201 3.28 10.65 -4.95
CA ILE A 201 4.26 10.61 -6.03
C ILE A 201 3.53 10.21 -7.30
N PRO A 202 3.22 11.17 -8.21
CA PRO A 202 2.66 10.80 -9.49
C PRO A 202 3.65 9.89 -10.22
N ASN A 203 3.18 8.70 -10.62
CA ASN A 203 3.99 7.74 -11.37
C ASN A 203 4.70 8.46 -12.53
N GLY A 204 6.02 8.51 -12.47
CA GLY A 204 6.85 9.17 -13.47
C GLY A 204 7.05 10.67 -13.22
N GLY A 205 8.07 11.00 -12.41
CA GLY A 205 8.70 12.33 -12.40
C GLY A 205 9.24 12.68 -13.78
N GLY A 206 8.34 13.13 -14.66
CA GLY A 206 8.59 13.26 -16.09
C GLY A 206 7.32 13.61 -16.84
N GLY A 207 6.75 14.79 -16.55
CA GLY A 207 5.85 15.55 -17.40
C GLY A 207 4.89 14.78 -18.32
N GLY A 208 3.63 14.67 -17.90
CA GLY A 208 2.48 14.58 -18.80
C GLY A 208 2.04 13.17 -19.17
N GLY A 209 1.09 12.65 -18.40
CA GLY A 209 0.32 11.45 -18.73
C GLY A 209 0.47 10.38 -17.66
N PHE A 210 -0.65 9.86 -17.19
CA PHE A 210 -0.69 8.63 -16.41
C PHE A 210 0.12 7.57 -17.15
N ASP A 211 1.22 7.09 -16.57
CA ASP A 211 2.01 6.01 -17.15
C ASP A 211 1.19 4.72 -17.01
N VAL A 212 0.34 4.46 -18.01
CA VAL A 212 -0.46 3.24 -18.08
C VAL A 212 0.52 2.11 -18.35
N ILE A 213 0.93 1.40 -17.30
CA ILE A 213 1.69 0.17 -17.42
C ILE A 213 0.90 -0.76 -18.35
N PRO A 214 1.40 -1.08 -19.57
CA PRO A 214 0.62 -1.85 -20.53
C PRO A 214 0.37 -3.24 -19.97
N GLU A 215 -0.90 -3.58 -19.76
CA GLU A 215 -1.27 -4.90 -19.26
C GLU A 215 -0.65 -6.00 -20.15
N PRO A 216 -0.29 -7.18 -19.60
CA PRO A 216 0.21 -8.32 -20.38
C PRO A 216 -0.71 -8.68 -21.56
N GLY A 217 -2.02 -8.45 -21.42
CA GLY A 217 -3.02 -8.62 -22.49
C GLY A 217 -2.78 -7.70 -23.70
N THR A 218 -2.25 -6.50 -23.50
CA THR A 218 -1.91 -5.55 -24.56
C THR A 218 -0.78 -6.09 -25.44
N PHE A 219 0.24 -6.70 -24.84
CA PHE A 219 1.32 -7.36 -25.59
C PHE A 219 0.81 -8.58 -26.37
N LEU A 220 -0.10 -9.35 -25.79
CA LEU A 220 -0.76 -10.48 -26.45
C LEU A 220 -1.60 -10.02 -27.66
N LEU A 221 -2.37 -8.94 -27.52
CA LEU A 221 -3.18 -8.39 -28.60
C LEU A 221 -2.32 -7.81 -29.72
N PHE A 222 -1.24 -7.11 -29.36
CA PHE A 222 -0.28 -6.59 -30.33
C PHE A 222 0.40 -7.73 -31.10
N GLY A 223 0.82 -8.78 -30.41
CA GLY A 223 1.38 -9.99 -31.02
C GLY A 223 0.39 -10.69 -31.95
N ALA A 224 -0.86 -10.87 -31.52
CA ALA A 224 -1.90 -11.48 -32.34
C ALA A 224 -2.24 -10.65 -33.59
N GLY A 225 -2.26 -9.32 -33.46
CA GLY A 225 -2.48 -8.39 -34.58
C GLY A 225 -1.36 -8.48 -35.64
N LEU A 226 -0.10 -8.52 -35.21
CA LEU A 226 1.05 -8.67 -36.11
C LEU A 226 1.04 -10.03 -36.83
N LEU A 227 0.68 -11.12 -36.15
CA LEU A 227 0.54 -12.44 -36.76
C LEU A 227 -0.59 -12.46 -37.81
N GLY A 228 -1.71 -11.79 -37.52
CA GLY A 228 -2.83 -11.65 -38.46
C GLY A 228 -2.42 -10.90 -39.74
N LEU A 229 -1.70 -9.78 -39.60
CA LEU A 229 -1.19 -9.01 -40.73
C LEU A 229 -0.16 -9.79 -41.55
N GLY A 230 0.74 -10.55 -40.90
CA GLY A 230 1.71 -11.41 -41.56
C GLY A 230 1.05 -12.49 -42.42
N LEU A 231 0.03 -13.16 -41.89
CA LEU A 231 -0.73 -14.19 -42.61
C LEU A 231 -1.54 -13.60 -43.78
N TRP A 232 -2.09 -12.39 -43.62
CA TRP A 232 -2.80 -11.71 -44.70
C TRP A 232 -1.86 -11.26 -45.84
N GLY A 233 -0.68 -10.75 -45.49
CA GLY A 233 0.37 -10.39 -46.46
C GLY A 233 0.89 -11.59 -47.26
N ALA A 234 1.08 -12.75 -46.61
CA ALA A 234 1.54 -13.97 -47.28
C ALA A 234 0.53 -14.50 -48.31
N ARG A 235 -0.78 -14.39 -48.03
CA ARG A 235 -1.85 -14.82 -48.96
C ARG A 235 -1.95 -13.98 -50.24
N ARG A 236 -1.42 -12.76 -50.27
CA ARG A 236 -1.43 -11.92 -51.49
C ARG A 236 -0.29 -12.22 -52.46
N LYS A 237 0.73 -12.98 -52.03
CA LYS A 237 1.91 -13.34 -52.85
C LYS A 237 1.84 -14.76 -53.44
N SER A 238 0.84 -15.55 -53.08
CA SER A 238 0.53 -16.86 -53.70
C SER A 238 -0.70 -16.75 -54.57
#